data_AF-A0A933L208-F1
#
_entry.id   AF-A0A933L208-F1
#
_cell.length_a   1.000
_cell.length_b   1.000
_cell.length_c   1.000
_cell.angle_alpha   90.00
_cell.angle_beta   90.00
_cell.angle_gamma   90.00
#
_symmetry.space_group_name_H-M   'P 1'
#
loop_
_entity.id
_entity.type
_entity.pdbx_description
1 polymer ?
#
loop_
_entity_poly.entity_id
_entity_poly.type
_entity_poly.pdbx_seq_one_letter_code
_entity_poly.pdbx_strand_id
1 'polypeptide(L)'
;MNYRSIDPNFAVAGQIRPDQIEALASAGFKTIVCARPDNEDPGQPTFRLIAAEAEKVGLKAVHIPISGGITDTALKSMKKALKDLPKPMYGYCRSGARAGSLYSTALRS
;
A
#
# COMPACT_ATOMS: atom_id res chain seq x y z
N MET A 1 1.43 -13.02 9.33
CA MET A 1 1.67 -11.89 8.40
C MET A 1 3.04 -11.31 8.70
N ASN A 2 3.91 -11.06 7.71
CA ASN A 2 5.25 -10.51 7.95
C ASN A 2 5.34 -9.10 7.35
N TYR A 3 5.40 -8.07 8.19
CA TYR A 3 5.52 -6.67 7.80
C TYR A 3 6.55 -5.96 8.67
N ARG A 4 7.16 -4.92 8.12
CA ARG A 4 8.07 -4.03 8.84
C ARG A 4 7.35 -2.72 9.13
N SER A 5 7.22 -2.36 10.40
CA SER A 5 6.74 -1.04 10.79
C SER A 5 7.79 0.02 10.42
N ILE A 6 7.36 1.12 9.79
CA ILE A 6 8.20 2.31 9.61
C ILE A 6 7.99 3.25 10.78
N ASP A 7 6.73 3.53 11.10
CA ASP A 7 6.29 4.31 12.26
C ASP A 7 4.84 3.91 12.64
N PRO A 8 4.23 4.48 13.70
CA PRO A 8 2.88 4.10 14.12
C PRO A 8 1.77 4.28 13.07
N ASN A 9 2.00 5.07 12.02
CA ASN A 9 1.04 5.36 10.96
C ASN A 9 1.27 4.53 9.69
N PHE A 10 2.43 3.89 9.53
CA PHE A 10 2.77 3.22 8.27
C PHE A 10 3.64 1.98 8.46
N ALA A 11 3.17 0.87 7.89
CA ALA A 11 3.91 -0.38 7.77
C ALA A 11 4.12 -0.76 6.30
N VAL A 12 5.17 -1.55 6.03
CA VAL A 12 5.46 -2.06 4.69
C VAL A 12 5.63 -3.58 4.65
N ALA A 13 5.25 -4.17 3.53
CA ALA A 13 5.49 -5.58 3.25
C ALA A 13 5.66 -5.90 1.76
N GLY A 14 6.02 -7.16 1.47
CA GLY A 14 5.99 -7.70 0.12
C GLY A 14 4.56 -7.91 -0.40
N GLN A 15 4.45 -8.58 -1.55
CA GLN A 15 3.17 -8.79 -2.23
C GLN A 15 2.18 -9.48 -1.29
N ILE A 16 0.98 -8.89 -1.18
CA ILE A 16 -0.15 -9.48 -0.46
C ILE A 16 -1.10 -10.20 -1.41
N ARG A 17 -1.92 -11.09 -0.85
CA ARG A 17 -2.96 -11.84 -1.56
C ARG A 17 -4.37 -11.48 -1.05
N PRO A 18 -5.43 -11.71 -1.85
CA PRO A 18 -6.80 -11.39 -1.45
C PRO A 18 -7.26 -12.02 -0.12
N ASP A 19 -6.82 -13.24 0.17
CA ASP A 19 -7.12 -14.00 1.40
C ASP A 19 -6.44 -13.41 2.66
N GLN A 20 -5.51 -12.49 2.50
CA GLN A 20 -4.79 -11.85 3.60
C GLN A 20 -5.47 -10.57 4.09
N ILE A 21 -6.45 -10.05 3.36
CA ILE A 21 -7.00 -8.71 3.56
C ILE A 21 -7.81 -8.61 4.85
N GLU A 22 -8.56 -9.64 5.20
CA GLU A 22 -9.28 -9.72 6.47
C GLU A 22 -8.31 -9.64 7.66
N ALA A 23 -7.20 -10.38 7.61
CA ALA A 23 -6.19 -10.34 8.65
C ALA A 23 -5.53 -8.96 8.80
N LEU A 24 -5.40 -8.18 7.71
CA LEU A 24 -4.92 -6.80 7.78
C LEU A 24 -5.92 -5.89 8.49
N ALA A 25 -7.22 -6.05 8.23
CA ALA A 25 -8.27 -5.31 8.93
C ALA A 25 -8.29 -5.65 10.43
N SER A 26 -8.21 -6.94 10.78
CA SER A 26 -8.14 -7.42 12.17
C SER A 26 -6.88 -6.94 12.90
N ALA A 27 -5.76 -6.76 12.18
CA ALA A 27 -4.53 -6.18 12.72
C ALA A 27 -4.63 -4.66 12.98
N GLY A 28 -5.75 -4.02 12.65
CA GLY A 28 -6.03 -2.62 12.95
C GLY A 28 -5.64 -1.63 11.85
N PHE A 29 -5.13 -2.11 10.72
CA PHE A 29 -4.91 -1.25 9.55
C PHE A 29 -6.23 -0.68 9.04
N LYS A 30 -6.17 0.50 8.43
CA LYS A 30 -7.35 1.21 7.91
C LYS A 30 -7.28 1.50 6.42
N THR A 31 -6.07 1.55 5.87
CA THR A 31 -5.81 1.83 4.45
C THR A 31 -4.72 0.94 3.89
N ILE A 32 -4.90 0.43 2.68
CA ILE A 32 -3.90 -0.30 1.89
C ILE A 32 -3.36 0.61 0.79
N VAL A 33 -2.02 0.66 0.64
CA VAL A 33 -1.33 1.42 -0.40
C VAL A 33 -0.54 0.45 -1.29
N CYS A 34 -0.92 0.31 -2.56
CA CYS A 34 -0.18 -0.50 -3.52
C CYS A 34 0.80 0.39 -4.30
N ALA A 35 2.10 0.17 -4.10
CA ALA A 35 3.18 0.85 -4.84
C ALA A 35 3.70 0.01 -6.02
N ARG A 36 2.88 -0.94 -6.52
CA ARG A 36 3.24 -1.91 -7.54
C ARG A 36 2.32 -1.78 -8.77
N PRO A 37 2.85 -1.60 -9.98
CA PRO A 37 2.08 -1.77 -11.21
C PRO A 37 1.44 -3.16 -11.30
N ASP A 38 0.27 -3.26 -11.91
CA ASP A 38 -0.32 -4.56 -12.22
C ASP A 38 0.47 -5.27 -13.34
N ASN A 39 0.39 -6.60 -13.36
CA ASN A 39 1.04 -7.47 -14.36
C ASN A 39 2.57 -7.38 -14.42
N GLU A 40 3.23 -7.08 -13.29
CA GLU A 40 4.69 -7.03 -13.20
C GLU A 40 5.31 -8.44 -13.11
N ASP A 41 4.60 -9.43 -12.56
CA ASP A 41 5.02 -10.85 -12.51
C ASP A 41 3.84 -11.80 -12.82
N PRO A 42 4.08 -13.01 -13.38
CA PRO A 42 3.08 -14.06 -13.49
C PRO A 42 2.49 -14.44 -12.11
N GLY A 43 1.16 -14.54 -12.03
CA GLY A 43 0.46 -14.88 -10.80
C GLY A 43 0.33 -13.73 -9.78
N GLN A 44 0.74 -12.51 -10.15
CA GLN A 44 0.47 -11.31 -9.36
C GLN A 44 -1.04 -11.05 -9.25
N PRO A 45 -1.61 -10.91 -8.04
CA PRO A 45 -2.96 -10.41 -7.88
C PRO A 45 -3.05 -8.97 -8.37
N THR A 46 -4.06 -8.67 -9.20
CA THR A 46 -4.32 -7.28 -9.61
C THR A 46 -4.72 -6.43 -8.41
N PHE A 47 -4.37 -5.14 -8.44
CA PHE A 47 -4.80 -4.20 -7.42
C PHE A 47 -6.33 -4.17 -7.29
N ARG A 48 -7.06 -4.31 -8.40
CA ARG A 48 -8.53 -4.37 -8.39
C ARG A 48 -9.08 -5.48 -7.51
N LEU A 49 -8.48 -6.68 -7.54
CA LEU A 49 -8.89 -7.79 -6.68
C LEU A 49 -8.61 -7.48 -5.21
N ILE A 50 -7.44 -6.89 -4.92
CA ILE A 50 -7.07 -6.48 -3.56
C ILE A 50 -8.02 -5.40 -3.03
N ALA A 51 -8.37 -4.41 -3.86
CA ALA A 51 -9.27 -3.33 -3.49
C ALA A 51 -10.69 -3.83 -3.22
N ALA A 52 -11.19 -4.79 -4.02
CA ALA A 52 -12.49 -5.39 -3.82
C ALA A 52 -12.59 -6.14 -2.48
N GLU A 53 -11.56 -6.91 -2.11
CA GLU A 53 -11.53 -7.55 -0.78
C GLU A 53 -11.37 -6.53 0.36
N ALA A 54 -10.61 -5.46 0.13
CA ALA A 54 -10.41 -4.40 1.11
C ALA A 54 -11.73 -3.70 1.45
N GLU A 55 -12.55 -3.41 0.42
CA GLU A 55 -13.85 -2.78 0.58
C GLU A 55 -14.81 -3.62 1.42
N LYS A 56 -14.85 -4.95 1.21
CA LYS A 56 -15.70 -5.87 1.98
C LYS A 56 -15.44 -5.82 3.48
N VAL A 57 -14.20 -5.55 3.88
CA VAL A 57 -13.79 -5.47 5.30
C VAL A 57 -13.63 -4.02 5.79
N GLY A 58 -14.09 -3.04 5.02
CA GLY A 58 -14.08 -1.62 5.40
C GLY A 58 -12.72 -0.93 5.32
N LEU A 59 -11.72 -1.55 4.70
CA LEU A 59 -10.43 -0.93 4.43
C LEU A 59 -10.51 0.00 3.22
N LYS A 60 -9.84 1.15 3.29
CA LYS A 60 -9.58 1.96 2.09
C LYS A 60 -8.43 1.34 1.31
N ALA A 61 -8.44 1.50 -0.02
CA ALA A 61 -7.35 1.03 -0.88
C ALA A 61 -6.98 2.12 -1.88
N VAL A 62 -5.68 2.34 -2.09
CA VAL A 62 -5.17 3.28 -3.09
C VAL A 62 -4.03 2.66 -3.89
N HIS A 63 -4.05 2.91 -5.20
CA HIS A 63 -3.02 2.45 -6.14
C HIS A 63 -2.12 3.62 -6.52
N ILE A 64 -0.84 3.53 -6.18
CA ILE A 64 0.19 4.52 -6.52
C ILE A 64 1.36 3.77 -7.16
N PRO A 65 1.17 3.19 -8.36
CA PRO A 65 2.17 2.32 -8.97
C PRO A 65 3.45 3.10 -9.29
N ILE A 66 4.60 2.53 -8.91
CA ILE A 66 5.92 3.08 -9.23
C ILE A 66 6.67 2.08 -10.11
N SER A 67 7.00 2.53 -11.32
CA SER A 67 7.82 1.82 -12.31
C SER A 67 9.16 2.55 -12.43
N GLY A 68 10.20 2.05 -11.77
CA GLY A 68 11.49 2.73 -11.67
C GLY A 68 11.55 3.73 -10.51
N GLY A 69 11.63 5.03 -10.82
CA GLY A 69 11.82 6.11 -9.83
C GLY A 69 10.52 6.70 -9.28
N ILE A 70 10.62 7.37 -8.13
CA ILE A 70 9.51 8.13 -7.54
C ILE A 70 9.28 9.40 -8.37
N THR A 71 8.06 9.57 -8.87
CA THR A 71 7.64 10.76 -9.63
C THR A 71 6.90 11.77 -8.75
N ASP A 72 6.84 13.03 -9.18
CA ASP A 72 6.05 14.07 -8.48
C ASP A 72 4.56 13.71 -8.38
N THR A 73 4.02 13.03 -9.39
CA THR A 73 2.64 12.56 -9.39
C THR A 73 2.42 11.49 -8.32
N ALA A 74 3.37 10.55 -8.17
CA ALA A 74 3.31 9.54 -7.11
C ALA A 74 3.40 10.20 -5.73
N LEU A 75 4.29 11.19 -5.55
CA LEU A 75 4.42 11.95 -4.30
C LEU A 75 3.13 12.72 -3.97
N LYS A 76 2.56 13.44 -4.93
CA LYS A 76 1.28 14.16 -4.74
C LYS A 76 0.16 13.20 -4.34
N SER A 77 0.08 12.04 -4.99
CA SER A 77 -0.91 11.01 -4.68
C SER A 77 -0.72 10.46 -3.27
N MET A 78 0.53 10.20 -2.86
CA MET A 78 0.85 9.71 -1.52
C MET A 78 0.52 10.76 -0.44
N LYS A 79 0.90 12.03 -0.66
CA LYS A 79 0.56 13.13 0.25
C LYS A 79 -0.95 13.29 0.41
N LYS A 80 -1.69 13.20 -0.70
CA LYS A 80 -3.15 13.22 -0.68
C LYS A 80 -3.72 12.05 0.13
N ALA A 81 -3.22 10.84 -0.09
CA ALA A 81 -3.62 9.67 0.69
C ALA A 81 -3.35 9.87 2.19
N LEU A 82 -2.15 10.33 2.56
CA LEU A 82 -1.77 10.60 3.96
C LEU A 82 -2.62 11.66 4.66
N LYS A 83 -3.18 12.59 3.90
CA LYS A 83 -4.09 13.63 4.39
C LYS A 83 -5.53 13.12 4.53
N ASP A 84 -6.02 12.40 3.53
CA ASP A 84 -7.45 12.14 3.37
C ASP A 84 -7.88 10.75 3.85
N LEU A 85 -6.95 9.79 3.95
CA LEU A 85 -7.25 8.40 4.28
C LEU A 85 -6.86 8.04 5.73
N PRO A 86 -7.61 7.13 6.38
CA PRO A 86 -7.37 6.76 7.75
C PRO A 86 -6.05 5.97 7.92
N LYS A 87 -5.42 6.13 9.09
CA LYS A 87 -4.20 5.45 9.54
C LYS A 87 -4.56 4.44 10.64
N PRO A 88 -3.72 3.41 10.91
CA PRO A 88 -2.46 3.10 10.25
C PRO A 88 -2.65 2.55 8.83
N MET A 89 -1.71 2.86 7.94
CA MET A 89 -1.71 2.39 6.56
C MET A 89 -0.74 1.24 6.35
N TYR A 90 -1.08 0.35 5.42
CA TYR A 90 -0.29 -0.80 5.02
C TYR A 90 0.16 -0.65 3.57
N GLY A 91 1.44 -0.32 3.37
CA GLY A 91 2.06 -0.21 2.07
C GLY A 91 2.62 -1.55 1.57
N TYR A 92 2.37 -1.91 0.32
CA TYR A 92 3.02 -3.08 -0.27
C TYR A 92 3.52 -2.82 -1.68
N CYS A 93 4.52 -3.61 -2.09
CA CYS A 93 4.86 -3.77 -3.49
C CYS A 93 5.32 -5.20 -3.75
N ARG A 94 6.34 -5.45 -4.58
CA ARG A 94 6.96 -6.79 -4.68
C ARG A 94 7.66 -7.18 -3.36
N SER A 95 8.50 -6.30 -2.81
CA SER A 95 9.30 -6.53 -1.60
C SER A 95 9.02 -5.53 -0.45
N GLY A 96 8.18 -4.53 -0.68
CA GLY A 96 7.89 -3.43 0.25
C GLY A 96 8.81 -2.21 0.12
N ALA A 97 9.93 -2.32 -0.59
CA ALA A 97 10.90 -1.23 -0.73
C ALA A 97 10.28 0.03 -1.37
N ARG A 98 9.57 -0.11 -2.50
CA ARG A 98 8.94 1.03 -3.21
C ARG A 98 7.95 1.78 -2.32
N ALA A 99 7.10 1.06 -1.59
CA ALA A 99 6.11 1.67 -0.69
C ALA A 99 6.80 2.44 0.45
N GLY A 100 7.87 1.87 1.02
CA GLY A 100 8.63 2.53 2.09
C GLY A 100 9.37 3.76 1.61
N SER A 101 10.01 3.70 0.44
CA SER A 101 10.68 4.85 -0.17
C SER A 101 9.69 5.95 -0.52
N LEU A 102 8.55 5.61 -1.14
CA LEU A 102 7.49 6.57 -1.45
C LEU A 102 6.99 7.30 -0.20
N TYR A 103 6.70 6.55 0.86
CA TYR A 103 6.26 7.12 2.13
C TYR A 103 7.32 8.04 2.75
N SER A 104 8.57 7.57 2.82
CA SER A 104 9.68 8.32 3.42
C SER A 104 9.98 9.61 2.66
N THR A 105 9.94 9.58 1.33
CA THR A 105 10.14 10.77 0.50
C THR A 105 8.97 11.73 0.64
N ALA A 106 7.72 11.23 0.65
CA ALA A 106 6.53 12.06 0.79
C ALA A 106 6.49 12.83 2.13
N LEU A 107 7.05 12.29 3.21
CA LEU A 107 7.16 12.96 4.51
C LEU A 107 8.24 14.06 4.55
N ARG A 108 9.25 14.00 3.68
CA ARG A 108 10.40 14.92 3.67
C ARG A 108 10.27 16.06 2.66
N SER A 109 9.47 15.84 1.61
CA SER A 109 9.14 16.82 0.56
C SER A 109 7.95 17.68 0.93
#